data_AF-X1MFZ7-F1
#
_entry.id   AF-X1MFZ7-F1
#
_cell.length_a   1.000
_cell.length_b   1.000
_cell.length_c   1.000
_cell.angle_alpha   90.00
_cell.angle_beta   90.00
_cell.angle_gamma   90.00
#
_symmetry.space_group_name_H-M   'P 1'
#
loop_
_entity.id
_entity.type
_entity.pdbx_description
1 polymer ?
#
loop_
_entity_poly.entity_id
_entity_poly.type
_entity_poly.pdbx_seq_one_letter_code
_entity_poly.pdbx_strand_id
1 'polypeptide(L)'
;RFTTYERLQPASLFVIKKDERREEFNRNKLLTGIRKACEKRPLPTGIVDKLVDDIEAELYHWGKAEIPSAVIGDMVMERLRRLDHIAYIRFASVYREFADITALKQEVDTLLSAGAETSRPSSQLPLLPTEELAGAIKGRRASRGRGRAKLRQGVRHEPS
;
A
#
# COMPACT_ATOMS: atom_id res chain seq x y z
N ARG A 1 -58.97 -5.96 29.57
CA ARG A 1 -57.61 -6.15 30.12
C ARG A 1 -56.63 -5.85 29.00
N PHE A 2 -55.93 -4.72 29.02
CA PHE A 2 -55.00 -4.31 27.97
C PHE A 2 -53.64 -4.98 28.20
N THR A 3 -53.14 -5.72 27.21
CA THR A 3 -51.76 -6.19 27.17
C THR A 3 -50.91 -5.07 26.56
N THR A 4 -50.03 -4.48 27.36
CA THR A 4 -49.04 -3.50 26.87
C THR A 4 -48.15 -4.18 25.84
N TYR A 5 -48.17 -3.69 24.61
CA TYR A 5 -47.18 -4.05 23.60
C TYR A 5 -45.85 -3.44 24.05
N GLU A 6 -44.95 -4.30 24.53
CA GLU A 6 -43.53 -3.97 24.73
C GLU A 6 -42.96 -3.61 23.35
N ARG A 7 -42.90 -2.30 23.03
CA ARG A 7 -42.10 -1.86 21.89
C ARG A 7 -40.65 -2.05 22.31
N LEU A 8 -39.98 -3.05 21.73
CA LEU A 8 -38.53 -3.15 21.74
C LEU A 8 -37.98 -1.85 21.13
N GLN A 9 -37.62 -0.88 21.97
CA GLN A 9 -36.78 0.22 21.53
C GLN A 9 -35.43 -0.40 21.15
N PRO A 10 -34.86 -0.09 19.96
CA PRO A 10 -33.51 -0.49 19.65
C PRO A 10 -32.61 -0.02 20.79
N ALA A 11 -31.81 -0.93 21.36
CA ALA A 11 -30.87 -0.55 22.40
C ALA A 11 -29.95 0.55 21.84
N SER A 12 -29.98 1.74 22.44
CA SER A 12 -29.11 2.84 22.03
C SER A 12 -27.65 2.42 22.19
N LEU A 13 -26.91 2.43 21.08
CA LEU A 13 -25.49 2.09 21.04
C LEU A 13 -24.65 3.36 21.21
N PHE A 14 -23.77 3.37 22.20
CA PHE A 14 -22.83 4.45 22.46
C PHE A 14 -21.41 4.05 22.12
N VAL A 15 -20.65 5.02 21.60
CA VAL A 15 -19.23 4.89 21.31
C VAL A 15 -18.42 5.69 22.33
N ILE A 16 -17.53 5.01 23.05
CA ILE A 16 -16.57 5.64 23.95
C ILE A 16 -15.34 6.03 23.13
N LYS A 17 -15.04 7.33 23.06
CA LYS A 17 -13.87 7.86 22.35
C LYS A 17 -12.60 7.76 23.20
N LYS A 18 -11.45 8.03 22.55
CA LYS A 18 -10.13 8.00 23.20
C LYS A 18 -9.98 9.02 24.33
N ASP A 19 -10.66 10.16 24.22
CA ASP A 19 -10.79 11.20 25.25
C ASP A 19 -11.86 10.87 26.30
N GLU A 20 -12.29 9.60 26.40
CA GLU A 20 -13.36 9.09 27.27
C GLU A 20 -14.75 9.69 26.98
N ARG A 21 -14.86 10.59 26.01
CA ARG A 21 -16.13 11.19 25.61
C ARG A 21 -17.05 10.12 25.03
N ARG A 22 -18.30 10.14 25.48
CA ARG A 22 -19.36 9.28 24.97
C ARG A 22 -20.16 10.00 23.90
N GLU A 23 -20.36 9.34 22.77
CA GLU A 23 -21.27 9.82 21.72
C GLU A 23 -22.15 8.67 21.23
N GLU A 24 -23.37 8.97 20.79
CA GLU A 24 -24.22 7.97 20.14
C GLU A 24 -23.56 7.50 18.84
N PHE A 25 -23.67 6.19 18.56
CA PHE A 25 -23.18 5.63 17.31
C PHE A 25 -23.90 6.28 16.13
N ASN A 26 -23.12 6.72 15.15
CA ASN A 26 -23.64 7.35 13.95
C ASN A 26 -23.07 6.68 12.70
N ARG A 27 -23.91 5.90 12.03
CA ARG A 27 -23.59 5.19 10.78
C ARG A 27 -22.99 6.12 9.72
N ASN A 28 -23.54 7.33 9.53
CA ASN A 28 -23.07 8.28 8.52
C ASN A 28 -21.66 8.79 8.81
N LYS A 29 -21.29 8.93 10.10
CA LYS A 29 -19.93 9.30 10.51
C LYS A 29 -18.92 8.21 10.14
N LEU A 30 -19.27 6.95 10.39
CA LEU A 30 -18.45 5.80 10.01
C LEU A 30 -18.29 5.72 8.49
N LEU A 31 -19.41 5.79 7.75
CA LEU A 31 -19.44 5.77 6.29
C LEU A 31 -18.56 6.85 5.68
N THR A 32 -18.67 8.08 6.17
CA THR A 32 -17.87 9.21 5.68
C THR A 32 -16.37 8.99 5.94
N GLY A 33 -16.01 8.46 7.11
CA GLY A 33 -14.61 8.13 7.44
C GLY A 33 -14.02 7.09 6.50
N ILE A 34 -14.76 6.02 6.21
CA ILE A 34 -14.31 4.96 5.30
C ILE A 34 -14.26 5.48 3.85
N ARG A 35 -15.28 6.20 3.39
CA ARG A 35 -15.29 6.79 2.03
C ARG A 35 -14.09 7.70 1.79
N LYS A 36 -13.73 8.53 2.77
CA LYS A 36 -12.52 9.35 2.72
C LYS A 36 -11.25 8.51 2.60
N ALA A 37 -11.16 7.36 3.25
CA ALA A 37 -10.01 6.46 3.09
C ALA A 37 -9.96 5.81 1.70
N CYS A 38 -11.12 5.54 1.09
CA CYS A 38 -11.26 4.88 -0.20
C CYS A 38 -11.21 5.82 -1.42
N GLU A 39 -11.04 7.13 -1.24
CA GLU A 39 -11.08 8.10 -2.35
C GLU A 39 -10.06 7.77 -3.45
N LYS A 40 -10.49 7.96 -4.70
CA LYS A 40 -9.70 7.70 -5.92
C LYS A 40 -9.30 6.24 -6.13
N ARG A 41 -9.89 5.30 -5.40
CA ARG A 41 -9.77 3.86 -5.64
C ARG A 41 -10.99 3.34 -6.39
N PRO A 42 -10.83 2.57 -7.48
CA PRO A 42 -11.94 1.93 -8.17
C PRO A 42 -12.44 0.75 -7.32
N LEU A 43 -13.37 1.02 -6.41
CA LEU A 43 -14.03 0.00 -5.61
C LEU A 43 -15.37 -0.39 -6.25
N PRO A 44 -15.82 -1.66 -6.13
CA PRO A 44 -17.16 -2.06 -6.55
C PRO A 44 -18.23 -1.17 -5.90
N THR A 45 -19.21 -0.77 -6.69
CA THR A 45 -20.29 0.11 -6.23
C THR A 45 -21.00 -0.50 -5.02
N GLY A 46 -21.18 0.29 -3.96
CA GLY A 46 -21.86 -0.13 -2.74
C GLY A 46 -21.04 -1.05 -1.81
N ILE A 47 -19.78 -1.39 -2.13
CA ILE A 47 -18.95 -2.21 -1.24
C ILE A 47 -18.73 -1.52 0.12
N VAL A 48 -18.57 -0.19 0.11
CA VAL A 48 -18.34 0.60 1.31
C VAL A 48 -19.61 0.68 2.17
N ASP A 49 -20.76 0.83 1.54
CA ASP A 49 -22.05 0.82 2.23
C ASP A 49 -22.31 -0.54 2.87
N LYS A 50 -22.08 -1.65 2.15
CA LYS A 50 -22.15 -3.01 2.71
C LYS A 50 -21.20 -3.22 3.89
N LEU A 51 -19.95 -2.77 3.76
CA LEU A 51 -18.97 -2.86 4.84
C LEU A 51 -19.46 -2.16 6.11
N VAL A 52 -20.11 -0.99 5.97
CA VAL A 52 -20.69 -0.25 7.09
C VAL A 52 -21.88 -0.99 7.69
N ASP A 53 -22.76 -1.53 6.85
CA ASP A 53 -23.93 -2.30 7.30
C ASP A 53 -23.50 -3.56 8.08
N ASP A 54 -22.48 -4.27 7.60
CA ASP A 54 -21.93 -5.45 8.28
C ASP A 54 -21.33 -5.10 9.64
N ILE A 55 -20.62 -3.97 9.74
CA ILE A 55 -20.06 -3.49 11.02
C ILE A 55 -21.20 -3.12 11.96
N GLU A 56 -22.18 -2.34 11.50
CA GLU A 56 -23.33 -1.92 12.29
C GLU A 56 -24.11 -3.13 12.83
N ALA A 57 -24.41 -4.10 11.98
CA ALA A 57 -25.08 -5.33 12.37
C ALA A 57 -24.29 -6.10 13.44
N GLU A 58 -22.97 -6.19 13.30
CA GLU A 58 -22.10 -6.86 14.28
C GLU A 58 -22.08 -6.12 15.63
N LEU A 59 -22.04 -4.78 15.62
CA LEU A 59 -22.09 -3.98 16.84
C LEU A 59 -23.41 -4.17 17.60
N TYR A 60 -24.54 -4.19 16.90
CA TYR A 60 -25.85 -4.47 17.50
C TYR A 60 -25.96 -5.92 17.96
N HIS A 61 -25.38 -6.88 17.22
CA HIS A 61 -25.39 -8.30 17.58
C HIS A 61 -24.66 -8.57 18.90
N TRP A 62 -23.61 -7.82 19.23
CA TRP A 62 -22.93 -7.95 20.51
C TRP A 62 -23.80 -7.58 21.71
N GLY A 63 -24.92 -6.87 21.51
CA GLY A 63 -25.84 -6.49 22.58
C GLY A 63 -25.22 -5.58 23.65
N LYS A 64 -24.09 -4.92 23.33
CA LYS A 64 -23.42 -4.00 24.25
C LYS A 64 -23.98 -2.60 24.07
N ALA A 65 -24.32 -1.94 25.19
CA ALA A 65 -24.76 -0.55 25.17
C ALA A 65 -23.62 0.43 24.85
N GLU A 66 -22.37 0.05 25.16
CA GLU A 66 -21.20 0.90 25.01
C GLU A 66 -20.05 0.13 24.37
N ILE A 67 -19.43 0.73 23.35
CA ILE A 67 -18.33 0.13 22.59
C ILE A 67 -17.19 1.16 22.44
N PRO A 68 -15.94 0.82 22.77
CA PRO A 68 -14.81 1.71 22.51
C PRO A 68 -14.63 1.96 21.02
N SER A 69 -14.27 3.19 20.63
CA SER A 69 -14.00 3.51 19.23
C SER A 69 -12.86 2.66 18.65
N ALA A 70 -11.91 2.24 19.50
CA ALA A 70 -10.82 1.29 19.19
C ALA A 70 -11.34 0.07 18.43
N VAL A 71 -12.38 -0.54 19.00
CA VAL A 71 -12.95 -1.78 18.47
C VAL A 71 -13.56 -1.55 17.08
N ILE A 72 -14.29 -0.45 16.90
CA ILE A 72 -14.88 -0.10 15.59
C ILE A 72 -13.78 0.16 14.57
N GLY A 73 -12.72 0.87 14.95
CA GLY A 73 -11.57 1.13 14.08
C GLY A 73 -10.87 -0.15 13.63
N ASP A 74 -10.67 -1.10 14.55
CA ASP A 74 -10.06 -2.40 14.26
C ASP A 74 -10.93 -3.24 13.31
N MET A 75 -12.25 -3.24 13.51
CA MET A 75 -13.22 -3.89 12.62
C MET A 75 -13.18 -3.33 11.19
N VAL A 76 -13.02 -2.00 11.05
CA VAL A 76 -12.86 -1.35 9.74
C VAL A 76 -11.52 -1.73 9.12
N MET A 77 -10.43 -1.67 9.89
CA MET A 77 -9.08 -1.99 9.41
C MET A 77 -8.99 -3.42 8.88
N GLU A 78 -9.55 -4.40 9.59
CA GLU A 78 -9.54 -5.80 9.16
C GLU A 78 -10.27 -6.00 7.83
N ARG A 79 -11.43 -5.35 7.66
CA ARG A 79 -12.21 -5.42 6.42
C ARG A 79 -11.51 -4.67 5.27
N LEU A 80 -10.95 -3.49 5.53
CA LEU A 80 -10.20 -2.73 4.53
C LEU A 80 -8.93 -3.43 4.09
N ARG A 81 -8.20 -4.11 4.99
CA ARG A 81 -6.99 -4.88 4.64
C ARG A 81 -7.30 -5.94 3.57
N ARG A 82 -8.48 -6.54 3.61
CA ARG A 82 -8.91 -7.53 2.60
C ARG A 82 -9.45 -6.92 1.31
N LEU A 83 -9.95 -5.68 1.37
CA LEU A 83 -10.56 -5.00 0.22
C LEU A 83 -9.54 -4.18 -0.59
N ASP A 84 -8.75 -3.35 0.08
CA ASP A 84 -7.78 -2.46 -0.56
C ASP A 84 -6.69 -2.01 0.44
N HIS A 85 -5.45 -2.40 0.17
CA HIS A 85 -4.31 -2.10 1.05
C HIS A 85 -4.04 -0.59 1.17
N ILE A 86 -4.29 0.20 0.13
CA ILE A 86 -4.05 1.65 0.15
C ILE A 86 -5.12 2.35 1.00
N ALA A 87 -6.38 1.95 0.86
CA ALA A 87 -7.47 2.44 1.71
C ALA A 87 -7.23 2.08 3.17
N TYR A 88 -6.76 0.86 3.45
CA TYR A 88 -6.32 0.45 4.79
C TYR A 88 -5.24 1.38 5.36
N ILE A 89 -4.15 1.63 4.61
CA ILE A 89 -3.06 2.53 5.05
C ILE A 89 -3.59 3.95 5.31
N ARG A 90 -4.43 4.49 4.43
CA ARG A 90 -5.03 5.83 4.59
C ARG A 90 -5.91 5.90 5.83
N PHE A 91 -6.73 4.88 6.07
CA PHE A 91 -7.59 4.83 7.25
C PHE A 91 -6.76 4.72 8.53
N ALA A 92 -5.76 3.83 8.54
CA ALA A 92 -4.87 3.62 9.68
C ALA A 92 -4.12 4.89 10.07
N SER A 93 -3.69 5.72 9.10
CA SER A 93 -3.01 7.00 9.33
C SER A 93 -3.87 8.02 10.10
N VAL A 94 -5.20 7.99 9.93
CA VAL A 94 -6.12 8.88 10.67
C VAL A 94 -6.50 8.28 12.01
N TYR A 95 -6.62 6.96 12.07
CA TYR A 95 -7.16 6.26 13.22
C TYR A 95 -6.12 5.96 14.31
N ARG A 96 -4.87 5.67 13.90
CA ARG A 96 -3.74 5.45 14.81
C ARG A 96 -2.88 6.70 14.82
N GLU A 97 -2.72 7.30 16.01
CA GLU A 97 -1.57 8.19 16.24
C GLU A 97 -0.29 7.38 15.93
N PHE A 98 0.65 8.01 15.22
CA PHE A 98 1.89 7.44 14.63
C PHE A 98 2.88 6.81 15.64
N ALA A 99 2.43 6.29 16.79
CA ALA A 99 3.24 5.51 17.71
C ALA A 99 3.83 4.24 17.08
N ASP A 100 3.29 3.80 15.94
CA ASP A 100 3.77 2.64 15.20
C ASP A 100 4.14 2.96 13.74
N ILE A 101 4.96 4.00 13.56
CA ILE A 101 5.70 4.23 12.29
C ILE A 101 6.44 2.97 11.85
N THR A 102 6.87 2.13 12.80
CA THR A 102 7.60 0.89 12.55
C THR A 102 6.72 -0.15 11.88
N ALA A 103 5.49 -0.39 12.37
CA ALA A 103 4.55 -1.29 11.71
C ALA A 103 4.09 -0.75 10.35
N LEU A 104 3.84 0.56 10.21
CA LEU A 104 3.55 1.13 8.90
C LEU A 104 4.71 0.94 7.93
N LYS A 105 5.95 1.18 8.39
CA LYS A 105 7.16 0.97 7.60
C LYS A 105 7.31 -0.50 7.22
N GLN A 106 7.12 -1.44 8.15
CA GLN A 106 7.19 -2.88 7.88
C GLN A 106 6.13 -3.32 6.86
N GLU A 107 4.90 -2.82 6.97
CA GLU A 107 3.84 -3.13 6.01
C GLU A 107 4.18 -2.58 4.62
N VAL A 108 4.67 -1.33 4.55
CA VAL A 108 5.10 -0.69 3.29
C VAL A 108 6.31 -1.43 2.68
N ASP A 109 7.30 -1.80 3.49
CA ASP A 109 8.49 -2.54 3.07
C ASP A 109 8.11 -3.93 2.52
N THR A 110 7.17 -4.61 3.19
CA THR A 110 6.60 -5.88 2.71
C THR A 110 5.91 -5.73 1.36
N LEU A 111 5.14 -4.65 1.16
CA LEU A 111 4.48 -4.37 -0.13
C LEU A 111 5.47 -4.00 -1.25
N LEU A 112 6.53 -3.24 -0.93
CA LEU A 112 7.58 -2.88 -1.88
C LEU A 112 8.41 -4.10 -2.29
N SER A 113 8.72 -4.98 -1.34
CA SER A 113 9.45 -6.23 -1.58
C SER A 113 8.63 -7.23 -2.40
N ALA A 114 7.31 -7.33 -2.16
CA ALA A 114 6.42 -8.18 -2.94
C ALA A 114 6.21 -7.68 -4.39
N GLY A 115 6.34 -6.38 -4.64
CA GLY A 115 6.25 -5.78 -5.99
C GLY A 115 7.50 -5.95 -6.84
N ALA A 116 8.67 -6.22 -6.24
CA ALA A 116 9.95 -6.31 -6.93
C ALA A 116 10.12 -7.58 -7.79
N GLU A 117 9.31 -8.61 -7.55
CA GLU A 117 9.41 -9.91 -8.24
C GLU A 117 8.53 -9.99 -9.50
N THR A 118 7.70 -8.98 -9.78
CA THR A 118 6.87 -8.99 -10.99
C THR A 118 7.69 -8.51 -12.19
N SER A 119 8.40 -9.46 -12.79
CA SER A 119 8.83 -9.46 -14.20
C SER A 119 9.74 -8.30 -14.61
N ARG A 120 11.05 -8.43 -14.35
CA ARG A 120 12.02 -7.96 -15.36
C ARG A 120 11.97 -8.97 -16.51
N PRO A 121 11.32 -8.70 -17.66
CA PRO A 121 11.53 -9.55 -18.82
C PRO A 121 13.03 -9.53 -19.13
N SER A 122 13.60 -10.71 -19.31
CA SER A 122 15.02 -10.96 -19.60
C SER A 122 15.53 -10.33 -20.91
N SER A 123 14.77 -9.43 -21.52
CA SER A 123 15.06 -8.73 -22.77
C SER A 123 15.61 -7.31 -22.59
N GLN A 124 15.66 -6.76 -21.37
CA GLN A 124 16.32 -5.46 -21.14
C GLN A 124 17.82 -5.66 -20.89
N LEU A 125 18.63 -5.34 -21.90
CA LEU A 125 20.07 -5.20 -21.73
C LEU A 125 20.39 -4.02 -20.79
N PRO A 126 21.43 -4.14 -19.94
CA PRO A 126 21.94 -3.03 -19.15
C PRO A 126 22.43 -1.91 -20.08
N LEU A 127 22.04 -0.66 -19.82
CA LEU A 127 22.38 0.47 -20.70
C LEU A 127 23.85 0.87 -20.68
N LEU A 128 24.70 0.30 -19.83
CA LEU A 128 26.16 0.51 -19.88
C LEU A 128 26.91 -0.72 -19.33
N PRO A 129 27.94 -1.23 -20.02
CA PRO A 129 28.97 -2.06 -19.40
C PRO A 129 29.80 -1.22 -18.43
N THR A 130 29.93 -1.67 -17.19
CA THR A 130 30.72 -1.01 -16.12
C THR A 130 32.21 -0.83 -16.47
N GLU A 131 32.68 -1.51 -17.51
CA GLU A 131 34.05 -1.47 -18.02
C GLU A 131 34.40 -0.16 -18.75
N GLU A 132 33.42 0.56 -19.33
CA GLU A 132 33.72 1.75 -20.15
C GLU A 132 33.87 3.05 -19.32
N LEU A 133 33.39 3.10 -18.08
CA LEU A 133 33.49 4.30 -17.24
C LEU A 133 34.89 4.47 -16.62
N ALA A 134 35.63 3.37 -16.42
CA ALA A 134 36.93 3.41 -15.75
C ALA A 134 38.09 3.87 -16.65
N GLY A 135 38.01 3.64 -17.96
CA GLY A 135 39.06 3.98 -18.93
C GLY A 135 39.21 5.49 -19.18
N ALA A 136 38.12 6.25 -19.09
CA ALA A 136 38.10 7.68 -19.39
C ALA A 136 38.82 8.54 -18.32
N ILE A 137 39.09 7.99 -17.13
CA ILE A 137 39.60 8.76 -15.99
C ILE A 137 41.14 8.64 -15.81
N LYS A 138 41.81 7.65 -16.42
CA LYS A 138 43.22 7.31 -16.04
C LYS A 138 44.32 7.49 -17.09
N GLY A 139 44.02 8.02 -18.29
CA GLY A 139 44.96 8.00 -19.43
C GLY A 139 45.74 9.29 -19.76
N ARG A 140 45.78 10.33 -18.92
CA ARG A 140 46.74 11.44 -19.10
C ARG A 140 48.08 11.06 -18.48
N ARG A 141 49.02 10.46 -19.24
CA ARG A 141 50.49 10.66 -19.14
C ARG A 141 51.31 9.65 -19.98
N ALA A 142 52.24 10.20 -20.77
CA ALA A 142 53.52 9.62 -21.25
C ALA A 142 53.44 8.40 -22.22
N SER A 143 53.72 8.54 -23.51
CA SER A 143 55.02 8.72 -24.18
C SER A 143 55.93 7.47 -24.23
N ARG A 144 56.48 7.24 -25.44
CA ARG A 144 57.67 6.41 -25.82
C ARG A 144 57.45 4.93 -26.19
N GLY A 145 57.37 4.67 -27.50
CA GLY A 145 58.51 4.18 -28.29
C GLY A 145 58.77 2.66 -28.41
N ARG A 146 59.17 2.26 -29.64
CA ARG A 146 59.74 0.97 -30.12
C ARG A 146 58.68 -0.14 -30.29
N GLY A 147 58.51 -0.83 -31.42
CA GLY A 147 59.34 -1.04 -32.60
C GLY A 147 59.53 -2.55 -32.80
N ARG A 148 58.99 -3.13 -33.88
CA ARG A 148 59.60 -4.24 -34.65
C ARG A 148 58.70 -4.74 -35.78
N ALA A 149 59.37 -4.96 -36.91
CA ALA A 149 58.89 -5.43 -38.20
C ALA A 149 58.58 -6.94 -38.26
N LYS A 150 57.76 -7.33 -39.24
CA LYS A 150 57.92 -8.48 -40.18
C LYS A 150 56.77 -8.41 -41.21
N LEU A 151 56.97 -8.05 -42.48
CA LEU A 151 57.50 -8.78 -43.66
C LEU A 151 56.57 -9.85 -44.29
N ARG A 152 56.19 -9.56 -45.56
CA ARG A 152 56.01 -10.44 -46.75
C ARG A 152 54.69 -11.24 -46.86
N GLN A 153 54.06 -11.48 -48.02
CA GLN A 153 54.32 -11.18 -49.45
C GLN A 153 53.08 -11.56 -50.31
N GLY A 154 52.96 -10.95 -51.50
CA GLY A 154 52.40 -11.56 -52.74
C GLY A 154 50.88 -11.53 -52.92
N VAL A 155 50.28 -11.41 -54.12
CA VAL A 155 50.75 -11.43 -55.52
C VAL A 155 49.69 -10.70 -56.38
N ARG A 156 50.14 -10.12 -57.51
CA ARG A 156 49.37 -9.43 -58.57
C ARG A 156 48.41 -10.37 -59.30
N HIS A 157 47.32 -9.85 -59.87
CA HIS A 157 46.98 -9.97 -61.31
C HIS A 157 45.68 -9.21 -61.68
N GLU A 158 45.81 -8.29 -62.63
CA GLU A 158 44.79 -7.81 -63.62
C GLU A 158 44.40 -8.97 -64.59
N PRO A 159 43.52 -8.81 -65.61
CA PRO A 159 42.73 -7.65 -66.07
C PRO A 159 41.25 -7.98 -66.44
N SER A 160 40.48 -6.98 -66.90
CA SER A 160 39.89 -6.92 -68.26
C SER A 160 39.08 -5.63 -68.46
#